data_AF-A0A368UDD6-F1
#
_entry.id   AF-A0A368UDD6-F1
#
_cell.length_a   1.000
_cell.length_b   1.000
_cell.length_c   1.000
_cell.angle_alpha   90.00
_cell.angle_beta   90.00
_cell.angle_gamma   90.00
#
_symmetry.space_group_name_H-M   'P 1'
#
loop_
_entity.id
_entity.type
_entity.pdbx_description
1 polymer ?
#
loop_
_entity_poly.entity_id
_entity_poly.type
_entity_poly.pdbx_seq_one_letter_code
_entity_poly.pdbx_strand_id
1 'polypeptide(L)' 'RYSPTFKAYLRIKLEQGKHFNVAISHVAKKLIRVLFRLLQNNEAFEEDKLR' A
#
# COMPACT_ATOMS: atom_id res chain seq x y z
N ARG A 1 -10.92 2.16 -7.80
CA ARG A 1 -10.04 3.33 -8.04
C ARG A 1 -8.59 2.84 -8.08
N TYR A 2 -7.81 3.25 -9.06
CA TYR A 2 -6.40 2.84 -9.22
C TYR A 2 -5.48 3.68 -8.32
N SER A 3 -4.46 3.05 -7.71
CA SER A 3 -3.41 3.74 -6.93
C SER A 3 -2.02 3.40 -7.49
N PRO A 4 -1.31 4.35 -8.11
CA PRO A 4 0.03 4.13 -8.64
C PRO A 4 1.06 3.80 -7.55
N THR A 5 0.91 4.34 -6.34
CA THR A 5 1.89 4.14 -5.26
C THR A 5 1.86 2.71 -4.72
N PHE A 6 0.68 2.14 -4.51
CA PHE A 6 0.56 0.74 -4.11
C PHE A 6 1.00 -0.23 -5.21
N LYS A 7 0.75 0.10 -6.50
CA LYS A 7 1.26 -0.71 -7.62
C LYS A 7 2.79 -0.69 -7.68
N ALA A 8 3.41 0.48 -7.53
CA ALA A 8 4.86 0.60 -7.46
C ALA A 8 5.43 -0.19 -6.26
N TYR A 9 4.77 -0.11 -5.10
CA TYR A 9 5.16 -0.87 -3.92
C TYR A 9 5.06 -2.39 -4.15
N LEU A 10 4.00 -2.88 -4.81
CA LEU A 10 3.89 -4.28 -5.21
C LEU A 10 5.04 -4.69 -6.12
N ARG A 11 5.36 -3.88 -7.13
CA ARG A 11 6.45 -4.15 -8.07
C ARG A 11 7.80 -4.26 -7.35
N ILE A 12 8.11 -3.34 -6.44
CA ILE A 12 9.32 -3.40 -5.61
C ILE A 12 9.38 -4.71 -4.82
N LYS A 13 8.25 -5.18 -4.27
CA LYS A 13 8.22 -6.46 -3.54
C LYS A 13 8.45 -7.67 -4.45
N LEU A 14 7.96 -7.64 -5.68
CA LEU A 14 8.22 -8.69 -6.67
C LEU A 14 9.69 -8.67 -7.13
N GLU A 15 10.26 -7.49 -7.39
CA GLU A 15 11.67 -7.31 -7.76
C GLU A 15 12.64 -7.79 -6.66
N GLN A 16 12.19 -7.82 -5.40
CA GLN A 16 12.93 -8.43 -4.29
C GLN A 16 12.92 -9.97 -4.31
N GLY A 17 12.34 -10.61 -5.32
CA GLY A 17 12.23 -12.07 -5.45
C GLY A 17 11.13 -12.70 -4.59
N LYS A 18 10.21 -11.90 -4.03
CA LYS A 18 9.10 -12.45 -3.23
C LYS A 18 8.05 -13.07 -4.15
N HIS A 19 7.55 -14.24 -3.77
CA HIS A 19 6.39 -14.84 -4.42
C HIS A 19 5.19 -13.86 -4.41
N PHE A 20 4.37 -13.89 -5.47
CA PHE A 20 3.27 -12.95 -5.65
C PHE A 20 2.35 -12.86 -4.42
N ASN A 21 1.96 -14.00 -3.85
CA ASN A 21 1.11 -14.05 -2.65
C ASN A 21 1.75 -13.36 -1.44
N VAL A 22 3.08 -13.45 -1.29
CA VAL A 22 3.81 -12.75 -0.22
C VAL A 22 3.87 -11.25 -0.51
N ALA A 23 4.15 -10.87 -1.75
CA ALA A 23 4.22 -9.49 -2.19
C ALA A 23 2.87 -8.76 -2.01
N ILE A 24 1.75 -9.41 -2.38
CA ILE A 24 0.41 -8.83 -2.20
C ILE A 24 0.02 -8.74 -0.72
N SER A 25 0.41 -9.71 0.12
CA SER A 25 0.22 -9.59 1.58
C SER A 25 0.97 -8.39 2.17
N HIS A 26 2.17 -8.07 1.67
CA HIS A 26 2.86 -6.83 2.07
C HIS A 26 2.09 -5.58 1.67
N VAL A 27 1.48 -5.55 0.48
CA VAL A 27 0.64 -4.43 0.02
C VAL A 27 -0.60 -4.30 0.90
N ALA A 28 -1.31 -5.40 1.17
CA ALA A 28 -2.48 -5.43 2.03
C ALA A 28 -2.17 -4.92 3.45
N LYS A 29 -1.06 -5.36 4.04
CA LYS A 29 -0.61 -4.87 5.36
C LYS A 29 -0.32 -3.37 5.35
N LYS A 30 0.30 -2.85 4.27
CA LYS A 30 0.52 -1.40 4.11
C LYS A 30 -0.80 -0.65 3.98
N LEU A 31 -1.77 -1.17 3.22
CA LEU A 31 -3.10 -0.59 3.04
C LEU A 31 -3.86 -0.49 4.36
N ILE A 32 -3.88 -1.56 5.15
CA ILE A 32 -4.54 -1.59 6.45
C ILE A 32 -3.95 -0.51 7.37
N ARG A 33 -2.62 -0.38 7.43
CA ARG A 33 -1.95 0.66 8.24
C ARG A 33 -2.33 2.08 7.81
N VAL A 34 -2.50 2.32 6.51
CA VAL A 34 -2.95 3.62 5.99
C VAL A 34 -4.39 3.89 6.40
N LEU A 35 -5.29 2.93 6.24
CA LEU A 35 -6.69 3.05 6.64
C LEU A 35 -6.83 3.40 8.12
N PHE A 36 -6.11 2.68 9.00
CA PHE A 36 -6.14 2.96 10.43
C PHE A 36 -5.64 4.38 10.76
N ARG A 37 -4.56 4.85 10.13
CA ARG A 37 -4.07 6.22 10.32
C ARG A 37 -5.10 7.28 9.88
N LEU A 38 -5.73 7.07 8.73
CA LEU A 38 -6.74 8.00 8.20
C LEU A 38 -7.96 8.07 9.12
N LEU A 39 -8.46 6.91 9.55
CA LEU A 39 -9.60 6.85 10.48
C LEU A 39 -9.26 7.48 11.83
N GLN A 40 -8.07 7.21 12.37
CA GLN A 40 -7.62 7.75 13.64
C GLN A 40 -7.51 9.29 13.62
N ASN A 41 -7.12 9.87 12.48
CA ASN A 41 -6.96 11.31 12.31
C ASN A 41 -8.19 11.98 11.67
N ASN A 42 -9.23 11.21 11.34
CA ASN A 42 -10.39 11.65 10.55
C ASN A 42 -10.00 12.35 9.23
N GLU A 43 -8.95 11.85 8.56
CA GLU A 43 -8.44 12.38 7.30
C GLU A 43 -9.02 11.61 6.10
N ALA A 44 -9.26 12.32 5.00
CA ALA A 44 -9.54 11.69 3.72
C ALA A 44 -8.28 11.05 3.12
N PHE A 45 -8.47 10.03 2.29
CA PHE A 45 -7.37 9.40 1.56
C PHE A 45 -6.87 10.32 0.44
N GLU A 46 -5.59 10.71 0.56
CA GLU A 46 -4.87 11.52 -0.43
C GLU A 46 -3.67 10.71 -0.97
N GLU A 47 -3.64 10.48 -2.29
CA GLU A 47 -2.61 9.64 -2.93
C GLU A 47 -1.20 10.25 -2.79
N ASP A 48 -1.06 11.58 -2.83
CA ASP A 48 0.23 12.25 -2.69
C ASP A 48 0.85 12.06 -1.29
N LYS A 49 0.04 11.78 -0.27
CA LYS A 49 0.52 11.52 1.11
C LYS A 49 1.07 10.09 1.30
N LEU A 50 1.03 9.23 0.27
CA LEU A 50 1.53 7.83 0.34
C LEU A 50 3.01 7.65 -0.03
N ARG A 51 3.62 8.67 -0.64
CA ARG A 51 5.01 8.64 -1.10
C ARG A 51 6.00 8.68 0.06
#